data_AF-U7UZQ6-F1
#
_entry.id   AF-U7UZQ6-F1
#
_cell.length_a   1.000
_cell.length_b   1.000
_cell.length_c   1.000
_cell.angle_alpha   90.00
_cell.angle_beta   90.00
_cell.angle_gamma   90.00
#
_symmetry.space_group_name_H-M   'P 1'
#
loop_
_entity.id
_entity.type
_entity.pdbx_description
1 polymer ?
#
loop_
_entity_poly.entity_id
_entity_poly.type
_entity_poly.pdbx_seq_one_letter_code
_entity_poly.pdbx_strand_id
1 'polypeptide(L)'
;MDKKDILEKFKVENVLGDERENYIDLKSNSFGIIFSSVTFIIIFILSKLKGLDYDLAKIMFISILLGNRFYKFLKDRKSMNNLEKFGYISFIIGGGILYVVFLVEWAGIYGR
;
A
#
# COMPACT_ATOMS: atom_id res chain seq x y z
N MET A 1 3.85 -47.33 -0.78
CA MET A 1 4.23 -45.91 -0.94
C MET A 1 5.11 -45.56 0.25
N ASP A 2 6.37 -45.22 0.00
CA ASP A 2 7.35 -45.03 1.07
C ASP A 2 7.08 -43.70 1.80
N LYS A 3 7.29 -43.67 3.12
CA LYS A 3 7.00 -42.49 3.97
C LYS A 3 7.85 -41.28 3.55
N LYS A 4 9.02 -41.52 2.98
CA LYS A 4 9.92 -40.49 2.46
C LYS A 4 9.35 -39.81 1.21
N ASP A 5 8.83 -40.58 0.26
CA ASP A 5 8.23 -40.07 -0.98
C ASP A 5 7.00 -39.17 -0.68
N ILE A 6 6.22 -39.56 0.32
CA ILE A 6 5.06 -38.79 0.79
C ILE A 6 5.50 -37.45 1.38
N LEU A 7 6.53 -37.47 2.25
CA LEU A 7 7.04 -36.27 2.91
C LEU A 7 7.63 -35.28 1.91
N GLU A 8 8.34 -35.78 0.89
CA GLU A 8 8.94 -34.94 -0.15
C GLU A 8 7.87 -34.29 -1.03
N LYS A 9 6.82 -35.05 -1.39
CA LYS A 9 5.66 -34.52 -2.11
C LYS A 9 4.94 -33.41 -1.32
N PHE A 10 4.70 -33.60 -0.02
CA PHE A 10 4.08 -32.56 0.83
C PHE A 10 4.94 -31.30 0.96
N LYS A 11 6.27 -31.43 1.01
CA LYS A 11 7.16 -30.26 1.04
C LYS A 11 7.04 -29.44 -0.24
N VAL A 12 7.02 -30.11 -1.39
CA VAL A 12 6.86 -29.45 -2.69
C VAL A 12 5.48 -28.77 -2.79
N GLU A 13 4.41 -29.45 -2.39
CA GLU A 13 3.06 -28.88 -2.41
C GLU A 13 2.93 -27.68 -1.46
N ASN A 14 3.54 -27.72 -0.26
CA ASN A 14 3.53 -26.59 0.66
C ASN A 14 4.26 -25.36 0.11
N VAL A 15 5.44 -25.55 -0.51
CA VAL A 15 6.18 -24.44 -1.12
C VAL A 15 5.39 -23.82 -2.28
N LEU A 16 4.79 -24.65 -3.14
CA LEU A 16 3.98 -24.17 -4.25
C LEU A 16 2.71 -23.45 -3.77
N GLY A 17 2.11 -23.91 -2.68
CA GLY A 17 0.98 -23.23 -2.01
C GLY A 17 1.36 -21.85 -1.51
N ASP A 18 2.47 -21.76 -0.75
CA ASP A 18 3.00 -20.50 -0.21
C ASP A 18 3.36 -19.50 -1.32
N GLU A 19 3.94 -19.97 -2.44
CA GLU A 19 4.25 -19.13 -3.59
C GLU A 19 2.99 -18.60 -4.27
N ARG A 20 1.96 -19.46 -4.41
CA ARG A 20 0.68 -19.07 -5.01
C ARG A 20 -0.05 -18.04 -4.16
N GLU A 21 -0.10 -18.23 -2.85
CA GLU A 21 -0.71 -17.26 -1.92
C GLU A 21 0.02 -15.92 -1.97
N ASN A 22 1.36 -15.94 -1.93
CA ASN A 22 2.15 -14.72 -2.05
C ASN A 22 1.90 -13.99 -3.38
N TYR A 23 1.76 -14.71 -4.48
CA TYR A 23 1.46 -14.13 -5.79
C TYR A 23 0.07 -13.49 -5.85
N ILE A 24 -0.95 -14.18 -5.30
CA ILE A 24 -2.32 -13.65 -5.23
C ILE A 24 -2.35 -12.39 -4.37
N ASP A 25 -1.70 -12.38 -3.22
CA ASP A 25 -1.61 -11.22 -2.33
C ASP A 25 -0.93 -10.03 -3.00
N LEU A 26 0.18 -10.27 -3.71
CA LEU A 26 0.90 -9.22 -4.43
C LEU A 26 0.05 -8.61 -5.55
N LYS A 27 -0.66 -9.45 -6.32
CA LYS A 27 -1.58 -8.98 -7.36
C LYS A 27 -2.75 -8.22 -6.76
N SER A 28 -3.38 -8.77 -5.73
CA SER A 28 -4.52 -8.16 -5.04
C SER A 28 -4.17 -6.77 -4.50
N ASN A 29 -3.05 -6.65 -3.78
CA ASN A 29 -2.54 -5.38 -3.28
C ASN A 29 -2.25 -4.38 -4.41
N SER A 30 -1.72 -4.85 -5.54
CA SER A 30 -1.42 -3.97 -6.69
C SER A 30 -2.71 -3.46 -7.36
N PHE A 31 -3.72 -4.31 -7.53
CA PHE A 31 -5.03 -3.87 -8.04
C PHE A 31 -5.70 -2.88 -7.09
N GLY A 32 -5.64 -3.11 -5.76
CA GLY A 32 -6.20 -2.18 -4.78
C GLY A 32 -5.64 -0.76 -4.90
N ILE A 33 -4.32 -0.62 -5.07
CA ILE A 33 -3.68 0.69 -5.31
C ILE A 33 -4.16 1.31 -6.62
N ILE A 34 -4.18 0.55 -7.70
CA ILE A 34 -4.62 1.05 -9.02
C ILE A 34 -6.07 1.56 -8.94
N PHE A 35 -6.99 0.76 -8.39
CA PHE A 35 -8.38 1.16 -8.23
C PHE A 35 -8.51 2.39 -7.34
N SER A 36 -7.85 2.45 -6.18
CA SER A 36 -7.88 3.62 -5.31
C SER A 36 -7.36 4.89 -6.01
N SER A 37 -6.36 4.75 -6.88
CA SER A 37 -5.78 5.86 -7.63
C SER A 37 -6.72 6.37 -8.71
N VAL A 38 -7.34 5.47 -9.47
CA VAL A 38 -8.35 5.81 -10.48
C VAL A 38 -9.56 6.48 -9.82
N THR A 39 -10.06 5.91 -8.71
CA THR A 39 -11.18 6.48 -7.96
C THR A 39 -10.85 7.88 -7.44
N PHE A 40 -9.66 8.09 -6.88
CA PHE A 40 -9.23 9.42 -6.42
C PHE A 40 -9.16 10.43 -7.57
N ILE A 41 -8.63 10.04 -8.74
CA ILE A 41 -8.59 10.91 -9.93
C ILE A 41 -10.01 11.31 -10.36
N ILE A 42 -10.95 10.37 -10.39
CA ILE A 42 -12.34 10.64 -10.74
C ILE A 42 -12.96 11.63 -9.74
N ILE A 43 -12.80 11.38 -8.43
CA ILE A 43 -13.29 12.28 -7.38
C ILE A 43 -12.68 13.67 -7.54
N PHE A 44 -11.36 13.75 -7.73
CA PHE A 44 -10.65 15.01 -7.92
C PHE A 44 -11.21 15.82 -9.10
N ILE A 45 -11.38 15.19 -10.26
CA ILE A 45 -11.92 15.85 -11.47
C ILE A 45 -13.36 16.32 -11.22
N LEU A 46 -14.22 15.44 -10.70
CA LEU A 46 -15.62 15.79 -10.45
C LEU A 46 -15.77 16.88 -9.41
N SER A 47 -14.99 16.84 -8.33
CA SER A 47 -14.98 17.88 -7.31
C SER A 47 -14.51 19.22 -7.86
N LYS A 48 -13.47 19.23 -8.72
CA LYS A 48 -13.04 20.46 -9.41
C LYS A 48 -14.10 21.02 -10.36
N LEU A 49 -14.79 20.17 -11.12
CA LEU A 49 -15.84 20.60 -12.04
C LEU A 49 -17.09 21.11 -11.32
N LYS A 50 -17.42 20.55 -10.16
CA LYS A 50 -18.63 20.91 -9.38
C LYS A 50 -18.37 21.91 -8.25
N GLY A 51 -17.13 22.34 -8.04
CA GLY A 51 -16.76 23.22 -6.93
C GLY A 51 -16.93 22.57 -5.55
N LEU A 52 -16.80 21.24 -5.46
CA LEU A 52 -16.92 20.49 -4.21
C LEU A 52 -15.56 20.36 -3.53
N ASP A 53 -15.59 20.29 -2.19
CA ASP A 53 -14.43 19.88 -1.42
C ASP A 53 -14.10 18.39 -1.68
N TYR A 54 -12.81 18.05 -1.61
CA TYR A 54 -12.28 16.70 -1.75
C TYR A 54 -11.17 16.41 -0.74
N ASP A 55 -11.04 17.21 0.32
CA ASP A 55 -9.99 17.04 1.33
C ASP A 55 -10.09 15.70 2.06
N LEU A 56 -11.30 15.23 2.39
CA LEU A 56 -11.49 13.90 2.97
C LEU A 56 -11.01 12.80 2.01
N ALA A 57 -11.33 12.91 0.71
CA ALA A 57 -10.89 11.96 -0.30
C ALA A 57 -9.36 11.96 -0.47
N LYS A 58 -8.73 13.14 -0.35
CA LYS A 58 -7.28 13.32 -0.36
C LYS A 58 -6.62 12.62 0.84
N ILE A 59 -7.15 12.84 2.05
CA ILE A 59 -6.68 12.18 3.29
C ILE A 59 -6.79 10.67 3.17
N MET A 60 -7.93 10.16 2.70
CA MET A 60 -8.14 8.72 2.50
C MET A 60 -7.15 8.14 1.49
N PHE A 61 -6.95 8.82 0.36
CA PHE A 61 -6.03 8.35 -0.68
C PHE A 61 -4.59 8.28 -0.20
N ILE A 62 -4.11 9.31 0.50
CA ILE A 62 -2.75 9.33 1.08
C ILE A 62 -2.60 8.24 2.14
N SER A 63 -3.61 8.01 2.97
CA SER A 63 -3.61 6.92 3.96
C SER A 63 -3.42 5.56 3.30
N ILE A 64 -4.11 5.31 2.19
CA ILE A 64 -3.98 4.06 1.42
C ILE A 64 -2.56 3.90 0.88
N LEU A 65 -1.99 4.96 0.29
CA LEU A 65 -0.64 4.93 -0.25
C LEU A 65 0.41 4.69 0.83
N LEU A 66 0.35 5.43 1.94
CA LEU A 66 1.28 5.28 3.06
C LEU A 66 1.16 3.90 3.70
N GLY A 67 -0.07 3.43 3.95
CA GLY A 67 -0.33 2.11 4.51
C GLY A 67 0.23 1.00 3.63
N ASN A 68 0.05 1.09 2.31
CA ASN A 68 0.60 0.10 1.38
C ASN A 68 2.13 0.09 1.37
N ARG A 69 2.76 1.27 1.31
CA ARG A 69 4.23 1.38 1.31
C ARG A 69 4.83 0.91 2.62
N PHE A 70 4.19 1.22 3.74
CA PHE A 70 4.59 0.74 5.06
C PHE A 70 4.45 -0.78 5.16
N TYR A 71 3.34 -1.35 4.69
CA TYR A 71 3.14 -2.80 4.64
C TYR A 71 4.21 -3.51 3.80
N LYS A 72 4.46 -3.03 2.56
CA LYS A 72 5.51 -3.60 1.69
C LYS A 72 6.89 -3.50 2.32
N PHE A 73 7.21 -2.36 2.93
CA PHE A 73 8.46 -2.21 3.68
C PHE A 73 8.59 -3.27 4.78
N LEU A 74 7.56 -3.45 5.62
CA LEU A 74 7.60 -4.44 6.70
C LEU A 74 7.71 -5.89 6.19
N LYS A 75 6.99 -6.24 5.11
CA LYS A 75 7.00 -7.57 4.51
C LYS A 75 8.37 -7.91 3.92
N ASP A 76 8.93 -6.99 3.14
CA ASP A 76 10.10 -7.28 2.31
C ASP A 76 11.42 -6.72 2.89
N ARG A 77 11.41 -6.06 4.07
CA ARG A 77 12.62 -5.45 4.67
C ARG A 77 13.84 -6.37 4.78
N LYS A 78 13.64 -7.69 4.88
CA LYS A 78 14.74 -8.65 5.02
C LYS A 78 15.43 -8.94 3.68
N SER A 79 14.70 -8.86 2.56
CA SER A 79 15.23 -9.08 1.21
C SER A 79 15.68 -7.78 0.53
N MET A 80 15.22 -6.62 1.01
CA MET A 80 15.59 -5.31 0.45
C MET A 80 17.06 -4.94 0.66
N ASN A 81 17.67 -4.33 -0.36
CA ASN A 81 18.98 -3.70 -0.25
C ASN A 81 18.90 -2.35 0.51
N ASN A 82 20.05 -1.76 0.83
CA ASN A 82 20.09 -0.53 1.63
C ASN A 82 19.49 0.69 0.90
N LEU A 83 19.60 0.75 -0.43
CA LEU A 83 19.03 1.85 -1.23
C LEU A 83 17.51 1.77 -1.27
N GLU A 84 16.96 0.57 -1.45
CA GLU A 84 15.51 0.32 -1.41
C GLU A 84 14.94 0.68 -0.04
N LYS A 85 15.58 0.24 1.04
CA LYS A 85 15.18 0.60 2.41
C LYS A 85 15.16 2.11 2.60
N PHE A 86 16.22 2.80 2.17
CA PHE A 86 16.30 4.25 2.26
C PHE A 86 15.19 4.94 1.47
N GLY A 87 14.89 4.45 0.26
CA GLY A 87 13.80 4.96 -0.57
C GLY A 87 12.43 4.79 0.09
N TYR A 88 12.13 3.60 0.62
CA TYR A 88 10.88 3.34 1.34
C TYR A 88 10.76 4.20 2.60
N ILE A 89 11.81 4.29 3.41
CA ILE A 89 11.82 5.10 4.64
C ILE A 89 11.62 6.58 4.31
N SER A 90 12.32 7.09 3.30
CA SER A 90 12.18 8.48 2.84
C SER A 90 10.75 8.77 2.36
N PHE A 91 10.15 7.85 1.62
CA PHE A 91 8.76 7.98 1.18
C PHE A 91 7.78 7.95 2.36
N ILE A 92 7.95 7.04 3.31
CA ILE A 92 7.09 6.90 4.49
C ILE A 92 7.18 8.15 5.37
N ILE A 93 8.40 8.64 5.65
CA ILE A 93 8.62 9.84 6.47
C ILE A 93 8.08 11.07 5.75
N GLY A 94 8.48 11.31 4.49
CA GLY A 94 8.04 12.46 3.72
C GLY A 94 6.53 12.48 3.50
N GLY A 95 5.95 11.33 3.12
CA GLY A 95 4.51 11.17 2.97
C GLY A 95 3.77 11.32 4.30
N GLY A 96 4.34 10.81 5.40
CA GLY A 96 3.78 10.96 6.75
C GLY A 96 3.73 12.41 7.21
N ILE A 97 4.78 13.19 6.94
CA ILE A 97 4.79 14.64 7.23
C ILE A 97 3.68 15.33 6.43
N LEU A 98 3.59 15.08 5.13
CA LEU A 98 2.53 15.66 4.29
C LEU A 98 1.13 15.26 4.77
N TYR A 99 0.96 14.01 5.18
CA TYR A 99 -0.30 13.51 5.73
C TYR A 99 -0.70 14.25 7.01
N VAL A 100 0.24 14.46 7.93
CA VAL A 100 0.00 15.24 9.16
C VAL A 100 -0.35 16.69 8.80
N VAL A 101 0.36 17.31 7.88
CA VAL A 101 0.04 18.68 7.42
C VAL A 101 -1.40 18.73 6.88
N PHE A 102 -1.80 17.79 6.02
CA PHE A 102 -3.17 17.75 5.49
C PHE A 102 -4.23 17.52 6.57
N LEU A 103 -3.95 16.68 7.57
CA LEU A 103 -4.86 16.50 8.70
C LEU A 103 -5.03 17.78 9.52
N VAL A 104 -3.94 18.51 9.75
CA VAL A 104 -3.95 19.77 10.49
C VAL A 104 -4.70 20.86 9.72
N GLU A 105 -4.50 20.94 8.40
CA GLU A 105 -5.26 21.83 7.50
C GLU A 105 -6.76 21.49 7.53
N TRP A 106 -7.11 20.22 7.38
CA TRP A 106 -8.50 19.76 7.39
C TRP A 106 -9.18 19.96 8.74
N ALA A 107 -8.46 19.77 9.86
CA ALA A 107 -8.97 20.00 11.21
C ALA A 107 -9.18 21.49 11.53
N GLY A 108 -8.84 22.40 10.61
CA GLY A 108 -9.00 23.85 10.82
C GLY A 108 -8.06 24.43 11.88
N ILE A 109 -6.98 23.72 12.22
CA ILE A 109 -6.01 24.16 13.25
C ILE A 109 -5.22 25.38 12.75
N TYR A 110 -5.06 25.51 11.43
CA TYR A 110 -4.68 26.76 10.76
C TYR A 110 -5.91 27.31 10.04
N GLY A 111 -6.77 28.02 10.78
CA GLY A 111 -8.03 28.54 10.27
C GLY A 111 -7.88 29.37 8.99
N ARG A 112 -8.86 29.20 8.10
CA ARG A 112 -9.45 30.27 7.30
C ARG A 112 -10.92 30.33 7.60
#